data_AF-A0A9D8AHT7-F1
#
_entry.id   AF-A0A9D8AHT7-F1
#
_cell.length_a   1.000
_cell.length_b   1.000
_cell.length_c   1.000
_cell.angle_alpha   90.00
_cell.angle_beta   90.00
_cell.angle_gamma   90.00
#
_symmetry.space_group_name_H-M   'P 1'
#
loop_
_entity.id
_entity.type
_entity.pdbx_description
1 polymer ?
#
loop_
_entity_poly.entity_id
_entity_poly.type
_entity_poly.pdbx_seq_one_letter_code
_entity_poly.pdbx_strand_id
1 'polypeptide(L)'
;MAENNDSNVSSYISGIKDWKIQEIISGYINAFLIFSKCLKSNRSRQQITFSNLRKMCDILYETKENFHLIYKRVLNPQKQIFEAVDKITPNEREINFMNNIGLLFHRVLVTRELKYLIDYYEKDSEFYQESKKSYNTNIRKITELFDQGADLLIQLLTDHQENINLISYFIDNREEILPIFKEKYDAIIIKLTGEDKTANPYLMAAEYYVDSGWNEKALEVLKEFLQINPRNERAVQLIKRINKTLV
;
A
#
# COMPACT_ATOMS: atom_id res chain seq x y z
N MET A 1 -19.51 24.33 4.89
CA MET A 1 -18.90 23.98 6.19
C MET A 1 -19.67 22.79 6.71
N ALA A 2 -19.18 21.58 6.46
CA ALA A 2 -19.75 20.37 7.02
C ALA A 2 -19.05 20.13 8.36
N GLU A 3 -19.83 20.10 9.44
CA GLU A 3 -19.35 19.70 10.76
C GLU A 3 -18.84 18.26 10.66
N ASN A 4 -17.55 18.04 10.96
CA ASN A 4 -16.99 16.72 11.17
C ASN A 4 -17.65 16.10 12.41
N ASN A 5 -18.74 15.38 12.20
CA ASN A 5 -19.32 14.48 13.20
C ASN A 5 -18.44 13.22 13.32
N ASP A 6 -17.25 13.39 13.89
CA ASP A 6 -16.40 12.28 14.36
C ASP A 6 -16.93 11.70 15.69
N SER A 7 -18.00 12.26 16.25
CA SER A 7 -18.60 11.86 17.54
C SER A 7 -19.26 10.46 17.55
N ASN A 8 -19.42 9.82 16.39
CA ASN A 8 -20.04 8.49 16.25
C ASN A 8 -19.10 7.42 15.67
N VAL A 9 -17.78 7.61 15.62
CA VAL A 9 -16.87 6.53 15.18
C VAL A 9 -16.76 5.47 16.28
N SER A 10 -17.02 4.21 15.94
CA SER A 10 -16.90 3.09 16.89
C SER A 10 -15.47 2.98 17.46
N SER A 11 -15.35 2.72 18.76
CA SER A 11 -14.07 2.52 19.45
C SER A 11 -13.23 1.41 18.81
N TYR A 12 -13.89 0.38 18.26
CA TYR A 12 -13.23 -0.68 17.51
C TYR A 12 -12.52 -0.11 16.27
N ILE A 13 -13.21 0.70 15.47
CA ILE A 13 -12.67 1.31 14.25
C ILE A 13 -11.49 2.22 14.58
N SER A 14 -11.62 3.05 15.62
CA SER A 14 -10.51 3.91 16.08
C SER A 14 -9.30 3.10 16.53
N GLY A 15 -9.50 1.97 17.22
CA GLY A 15 -8.40 1.12 17.70
C GLY A 15 -7.65 0.37 16.61
N ILE A 16 -8.31 0.03 15.48
CA ILE A 16 -7.70 -0.74 14.39
C ILE A 16 -7.24 0.10 13.20
N LYS A 17 -7.58 1.40 13.16
CA LYS A 17 -7.42 2.27 11.99
C LYS A 17 -6.00 2.19 11.43
N ASP A 18 -4.99 2.46 12.25
CA ASP A 18 -3.61 2.56 11.78
C ASP A 18 -3.08 1.23 11.23
N TRP A 19 -3.44 0.13 11.88
CA TRP A 19 -3.09 -1.21 11.41
C TRP A 19 -3.80 -1.56 10.09
N LYS A 20 -5.09 -1.20 9.96
CA LYS A 20 -5.84 -1.38 8.70
C LYS A 20 -5.29 -0.54 7.56
N ILE A 21 -4.89 0.70 7.81
CA ILE A 21 -4.26 1.55 6.81
C ILE A 21 -2.95 0.93 6.32
N GLN A 22 -2.13 0.39 7.23
CA GLN A 22 -0.93 -0.34 6.86
C GLN A 22 -1.23 -1.57 6.00
N GLU A 23 -2.24 -2.37 6.36
CA GLU A 23 -2.63 -3.55 5.57
C GLU A 23 -3.16 -3.18 4.18
N ILE A 24 -3.96 -2.12 4.09
CA ILE A 24 -4.46 -1.57 2.82
C ILE A 24 -3.28 -1.19 1.90
N ILE A 25 -2.34 -0.40 2.44
CA ILE A 25 -1.19 0.08 1.67
C ILE A 25 -0.29 -1.09 1.28
N SER A 26 -0.08 -2.06 2.17
CA SER A 26 0.66 -3.28 1.88
C SER A 26 0.00 -4.10 0.77
N GLY A 27 -1.32 -4.29 0.82
CA GLY A 27 -2.06 -5.01 -0.22
C GLY A 27 -1.94 -4.33 -1.60
N TYR A 28 -2.08 -3.00 -1.64
CA TYR A 28 -1.85 -2.23 -2.87
C TYR A 28 -0.43 -2.44 -3.44
N ILE A 29 0.60 -2.28 -2.60
CA ILE A 29 2.00 -2.46 -2.99
C ILE A 29 2.27 -3.89 -3.46
N ASN A 30 1.73 -4.90 -2.78
CA ASN A 30 1.86 -6.31 -3.15
C ASN A 30 1.26 -6.59 -4.53
N ALA A 31 0.07 -6.05 -4.83
CA ALA A 31 -0.53 -6.15 -6.15
C ALA A 31 0.34 -5.48 -7.21
N PHE A 32 0.89 -4.30 -6.92
CA PHE A 32 1.78 -3.57 -7.83
C PHE A 32 3.11 -4.31 -8.06
N LEU A 33 3.68 -4.95 -7.03
CA LEU A 33 4.88 -5.79 -7.14
C LEU A 33 4.65 -6.96 -8.08
N ILE A 34 3.54 -7.69 -7.92
CA ILE A 34 3.18 -8.82 -8.79
C ILE A 34 3.09 -8.33 -10.24
N PHE A 35 2.35 -7.24 -10.48
CA PHE A 35 2.17 -6.68 -11.81
C PHE A 35 3.51 -6.23 -12.43
N SER A 36 4.32 -5.49 -11.68
CA SER A 36 5.62 -4.98 -12.13
C SER A 36 6.61 -6.09 -12.47
N LYS A 37 6.66 -7.16 -11.65
CA LYS A 37 7.50 -8.34 -11.92
C LYS A 37 7.11 -8.99 -13.26
N CYS A 38 5.82 -9.11 -13.54
CA CYS A 38 5.34 -9.67 -14.81
C CYS A 38 5.61 -8.79 -16.03
N LEU A 39 5.62 -7.45 -15.87
CA LEU A 39 5.96 -6.56 -16.99
C LEU A 39 7.47 -6.56 -17.30
N LYS A 40 8.32 -6.65 -16.28
CA LYS A 40 9.79 -6.68 -16.44
C LYS A 40 10.31 -7.99 -17.06
N SER A 41 9.63 -9.12 -16.84
CA SER A 41 9.97 -10.43 -17.44
C SER A 41 9.73 -10.52 -18.96
N ASN A 42 9.20 -9.48 -19.61
CA ASN A 42 8.94 -9.45 -21.05
C ASN A 42 10.20 -9.49 -21.94
N ARG A 43 11.42 -9.43 -21.37
CA ARG A 43 12.65 -9.76 -22.13
C ARG A 43 12.76 -11.26 -22.45
N SER A 44 11.96 -12.13 -21.82
CA SER A 44 11.97 -13.58 -22.02
C SER A 44 10.56 -14.20 -22.09
N ARG A 45 9.68 -13.79 -23.03
CA ARG A 45 8.39 -14.45 -23.34
C ARG A 45 7.40 -14.73 -22.17
N GLN A 46 7.70 -14.37 -20.93
CA GLN A 46 6.82 -14.57 -19.78
C GLN A 46 5.76 -13.47 -19.76
N GLN A 47 4.64 -13.77 -20.41
CA GLN A 47 3.41 -13.00 -20.33
C GLN A 47 2.79 -13.12 -18.93
N ILE A 48 2.04 -12.11 -18.49
CA ILE A 48 1.21 -12.18 -17.30
C ILE A 48 0.28 -13.40 -17.41
N THR A 49 0.32 -14.27 -16.40
CA THR A 49 -0.47 -15.51 -16.39
C THR A 49 -1.84 -15.28 -15.75
N PHE A 50 -2.80 -16.17 -16.03
CA PHE A 50 -4.09 -16.19 -15.32
C PHE A 50 -3.92 -16.26 -13.80
N SER A 51 -2.97 -17.07 -13.30
CA SER A 51 -2.70 -17.20 -11.86
C SER A 51 -2.22 -15.89 -11.23
N ASN A 52 -1.38 -15.13 -11.93
CA ASN A 52 -0.91 -13.83 -11.46
C ASN A 52 -2.08 -12.83 -11.35
N LEU A 53 -2.93 -12.79 -12.38
CA LEU A 53 -4.13 -11.93 -12.40
C LEU A 53 -5.13 -12.32 -11.31
N ARG A 54 -5.33 -13.63 -11.08
CA ARG A 54 -6.18 -14.12 -9.98
C ARG A 54 -5.65 -13.67 -8.63
N LYS A 55 -4.37 -13.87 -8.35
CA LYS A 55 -3.75 -13.44 -7.09
C LYS A 55 -3.87 -11.92 -6.89
N MET A 56 -3.66 -11.13 -7.94
CA MET A 56 -3.87 -9.68 -7.89
C MET A 56 -5.33 -9.31 -7.61
N CYS A 57 -6.31 -9.97 -8.24
CA CYS A 57 -7.73 -9.77 -7.96
C CYS A 57 -8.05 -10.01 -6.48
N ASP A 58 -7.57 -11.13 -5.93
CA ASP A 58 -7.86 -11.52 -4.55
C ASP A 58 -7.29 -10.47 -3.56
N ILE A 59 -6.05 -10.04 -3.77
CA ILE A 59 -5.41 -8.97 -2.98
C ILE A 59 -6.17 -7.65 -3.11
N LEU A 60 -6.47 -7.20 -4.33
CA LEU A 60 -7.15 -5.91 -4.55
C LEU A 60 -8.59 -5.91 -4.01
N TYR A 61 -9.27 -7.07 -4.04
CA TYR A 61 -10.58 -7.23 -3.41
C TYR A 61 -10.48 -7.06 -1.90
N GLU A 62 -9.54 -7.75 -1.26
CA GLU A 62 -9.31 -7.63 0.19
C GLU A 62 -8.91 -6.20 0.58
N THR A 63 -7.99 -5.57 -0.15
CA THR A 63 -7.62 -4.16 0.05
C THR A 63 -8.84 -3.24 -0.04
N LYS A 64 -9.70 -3.45 -1.03
CA LYS A 64 -10.93 -2.66 -1.20
C LYS A 64 -11.91 -2.88 -0.03
N GLU A 65 -12.12 -4.12 0.41
CA GLU A 65 -13.02 -4.39 1.52
C GLU A 65 -12.47 -3.86 2.85
N ASN A 66 -11.15 -3.88 3.04
CA ASN A 66 -10.49 -3.25 4.18
C ASN A 66 -10.73 -1.74 4.23
N PHE A 67 -10.73 -1.03 3.09
CA PHE A 67 -11.17 0.36 3.07
C PHE A 67 -12.61 0.52 3.58
N HIS A 68 -13.52 -0.33 3.10
CA HIS A 68 -14.92 -0.30 3.50
C HIS A 68 -15.17 -0.80 4.93
N LEU A 69 -14.18 -1.38 5.59
CA LEU A 69 -14.26 -1.70 7.02
C LEU A 69 -14.15 -0.43 7.86
N ILE A 70 -13.17 0.43 7.54
CA ILE A 70 -12.86 1.63 8.33
C ILE A 70 -13.56 2.89 7.84
N TYR A 71 -13.83 3.00 6.54
CA TYR A 71 -14.49 4.17 5.94
C TYR A 71 -15.92 3.88 5.49
N LYS A 72 -16.75 4.90 5.61
CA LYS A 72 -18.12 4.89 5.09
C LYS A 72 -18.10 4.76 3.57
N ARG A 73 -19.02 3.95 3.05
CA ARG A 73 -19.34 3.92 1.61
C ARG A 73 -20.06 5.19 1.18
N VAL A 74 -19.70 5.68 -0.01
CA VAL A 74 -20.41 6.78 -0.67
C VAL A 74 -21.66 6.22 -1.34
N LEU A 75 -22.84 6.66 -0.90
CA LEU A 75 -24.13 6.31 -1.50
C LEU A 75 -24.48 7.22 -2.67
N ASN A 76 -24.14 8.51 -2.57
CA ASN A 76 -24.30 9.48 -3.65
C ASN A 76 -23.04 10.35 -3.77
N PRO A 77 -22.17 10.11 -4.77
CA PRO A 77 -20.94 10.88 -4.94
C PRO A 77 -21.15 12.36 -5.20
N GLN A 78 -22.18 12.74 -5.97
CA GLN A 78 -22.46 14.14 -6.32
C GLN A 78 -22.89 14.96 -5.12
N LYS A 79 -23.60 14.32 -4.18
CA LYS A 79 -24.12 14.96 -2.96
C LYS A 79 -23.29 14.66 -1.72
N GLN A 80 -22.19 13.93 -1.85
CA GLN A 80 -21.38 13.41 -0.73
C GLN A 80 -22.24 12.77 0.38
N ILE A 81 -23.22 11.97 -0.03
CA ILE A 81 -24.06 11.23 0.93
C ILE A 81 -23.38 9.91 1.21
N PHE A 82 -23.14 9.63 2.49
CA PHE A 82 -22.50 8.41 2.97
C PHE A 82 -23.50 7.50 3.69
N GLU A 83 -23.14 6.23 3.82
CA GLU A 83 -23.90 5.29 4.66
C GLU A 83 -23.97 5.77 6.12
N ALA A 84 -25.12 5.53 6.76
CA ALA A 84 -25.36 5.87 8.16
C ALA A 84 -24.86 4.75 9.07
N VAL A 85 -23.54 4.68 9.26
CA VAL A 85 -22.87 3.69 10.14
C VAL A 85 -21.73 4.35 10.92
N ASP A 86 -21.29 3.69 11.99
CA ASP A 86 -20.27 4.18 12.95
C ASP A 86 -18.81 3.98 12.45
N LYS A 87 -18.56 4.40 11.19
CA LYS A 87 -17.25 4.38 10.52
C LYS A 87 -16.73 5.81 10.29
N ILE A 88 -15.49 5.93 9.82
CA ILE A 88 -14.86 7.21 9.47
C ILE A 88 -15.46 7.72 8.15
N THR A 89 -15.77 9.01 8.07
CA THR A 89 -16.14 9.63 6.80
C THR A 89 -14.85 9.93 6.02
N PRO A 90 -14.63 9.34 4.83
CA PRO A 90 -13.39 9.53 4.12
C PRO A 90 -13.26 10.94 3.55
N ASN A 91 -12.05 11.49 3.60
CA ASN A 91 -11.67 12.73 2.95
C ASN A 91 -11.44 12.52 1.44
N GLU A 92 -11.14 13.60 0.70
CA GLU A 92 -10.97 13.53 -0.77
C GLU A 92 -9.80 12.61 -1.19
N ARG A 93 -8.66 12.65 -0.48
CA ARG A 93 -7.49 11.80 -0.79
C ARG A 93 -7.81 10.33 -0.58
N GLU A 94 -8.49 10.02 0.53
CA GLU A 94 -8.96 8.68 0.86
C GLU A 94 -9.95 8.18 -0.21
N ILE A 95 -10.95 8.99 -0.59
CA ILE A 95 -11.91 8.66 -1.66
C ILE A 95 -11.20 8.39 -2.98
N ASN A 96 -10.24 9.23 -3.37
CA ASN A 96 -9.53 9.08 -4.64
C ASN A 96 -8.73 7.79 -4.69
N PHE A 97 -8.02 7.44 -3.61
CA PHE A 97 -7.24 6.21 -3.54
C PHE A 97 -8.14 4.96 -3.45
N MET A 98 -9.23 5.02 -2.67
CA MET A 98 -10.28 3.99 -2.65
C MET A 98 -10.84 3.70 -4.04
N ASN A 99 -11.18 4.76 -4.79
CA ASN A 99 -11.71 4.65 -6.15
C ASN A 99 -10.68 4.05 -7.11
N ASN A 100 -9.40 4.47 -7.01
CA ASN A 100 -8.33 3.92 -7.82
C ASN A 100 -8.17 2.40 -7.59
N ILE A 101 -8.15 1.95 -6.33
CA ILE A 101 -8.08 0.52 -5.99
C ILE A 101 -9.31 -0.24 -6.46
N GLY A 102 -10.51 0.33 -6.31
CA GLY A 102 -11.74 -0.25 -6.85
C GLY A 102 -11.68 -0.43 -8.38
N LEU A 103 -11.18 0.58 -9.11
CA LEU A 103 -10.99 0.51 -10.55
C LEU A 103 -9.92 -0.53 -10.93
N LEU A 104 -8.81 -0.60 -10.20
CA LEU A 104 -7.77 -1.62 -10.39
C LEU A 104 -8.36 -3.02 -10.24
N PHE A 105 -9.10 -3.28 -9.15
CA PHE A 105 -9.75 -4.56 -8.92
C PHE A 105 -10.62 -4.98 -10.12
N HIS A 106 -11.52 -4.10 -10.56
CA HIS A 106 -12.42 -4.41 -11.68
C HIS A 106 -11.67 -4.58 -13.00
N ARG A 107 -10.61 -3.81 -13.26
CA ARG A 107 -9.80 -3.93 -14.48
C ARG A 107 -8.98 -5.22 -14.49
N VAL A 108 -8.37 -5.58 -13.38
CA VAL A 108 -7.65 -6.85 -13.24
C VAL A 108 -8.61 -8.03 -13.40
N LEU A 109 -9.82 -7.93 -12.84
CA LEU A 109 -10.87 -8.95 -13.00
C LEU A 109 -11.23 -9.18 -14.47
N VAL A 110 -11.54 -8.10 -15.21
CA VAL A 110 -11.84 -8.20 -16.65
C VAL A 110 -10.65 -8.80 -17.41
N THR A 111 -9.44 -8.39 -17.07
CA THR A 111 -8.20 -8.88 -17.71
C THR A 111 -7.97 -10.36 -17.44
N ARG A 112 -8.28 -10.82 -16.23
CA ARG A 112 -8.22 -12.23 -15.83
C ARG A 112 -9.15 -13.08 -16.69
N GLU A 113 -10.40 -12.63 -16.88
CA GLU A 113 -11.37 -13.35 -17.72
C GLU A 113 -10.94 -13.36 -19.20
N LEU A 114 -10.47 -12.23 -19.73
CA LEU A 114 -9.92 -12.19 -21.10
C LEU A 114 -8.74 -13.14 -21.27
N LYS A 115 -7.84 -13.22 -20.28
CA LYS A 115 -6.72 -14.15 -20.31
C LYS A 115 -7.19 -15.60 -20.34
N TYR A 116 -8.23 -15.93 -19.58
CA TYR A 116 -8.84 -17.26 -19.59
C TYR A 116 -9.44 -17.61 -20.97
N LEU A 117 -10.19 -16.69 -21.59
CA LEU A 117 -10.75 -16.89 -22.92
C LEU A 117 -9.67 -17.14 -23.98
N ILE A 118 -8.63 -16.28 -23.99
CA ILE A 118 -7.49 -16.37 -24.91
C ILE A 118 -6.74 -17.69 -24.76
N ASP A 119 -6.53 -18.15 -23.52
CA ASP A 119 -5.72 -19.34 -23.26
C ASP A 119 -6.48 -20.65 -23.54
N TYR A 120 -7.80 -20.68 -23.33
CA TYR A 120 -8.58 -21.93 -23.32
C TYR A 120 -9.65 -22.06 -24.41
N TYR A 121 -10.26 -20.97 -24.90
CA TYR A 121 -11.46 -21.05 -25.74
C TYR A 121 -11.28 -20.53 -27.16
N GLU A 122 -10.40 -19.56 -27.37
CA GLU A 122 -10.41 -18.79 -28.62
C GLU A 122 -9.31 -19.15 -29.62
N LYS A 123 -8.50 -20.19 -29.38
CA LYS A 123 -7.41 -20.57 -30.31
C LYS A 123 -7.96 -20.73 -31.73
N ASP A 124 -7.41 -19.93 -32.66
CA ASP A 124 -7.73 -19.89 -34.09
C ASP A 124 -9.16 -19.42 -34.47
N SER A 125 -9.81 -18.63 -33.60
CA SER A 125 -11.10 -17.95 -33.88
C SER A 125 -10.93 -16.46 -34.21
N GLU A 126 -11.87 -15.86 -34.95
CA GLU A 126 -11.93 -14.40 -35.16
C GLU A 126 -11.98 -13.63 -33.82
N PHE A 127 -12.62 -14.22 -32.80
CA PHE A 127 -12.75 -13.66 -31.46
C PHE A 127 -11.40 -13.52 -30.71
N TYR A 128 -10.41 -14.36 -31.04
CA TYR A 128 -9.08 -14.29 -30.42
C TYR A 128 -8.43 -12.93 -30.57
N GLN A 129 -8.49 -12.34 -31.77
CA GLN A 129 -7.83 -11.07 -32.03
C GLN A 129 -8.53 -9.93 -31.28
N GLU A 130 -9.86 -9.98 -31.18
CA GLU A 130 -10.65 -9.03 -30.41
C GLU A 130 -10.33 -9.12 -28.91
N SER A 131 -10.39 -10.32 -28.33
CA SER A 131 -10.06 -10.56 -26.93
C SER A 131 -8.61 -10.21 -26.60
N LYS A 132 -7.66 -10.52 -27.49
CA LYS A 132 -6.25 -10.13 -27.33
C LYS A 132 -6.06 -8.61 -27.38
N LYS A 133 -6.74 -7.91 -28.28
CA LYS A 133 -6.72 -6.44 -28.34
C LYS A 133 -7.32 -5.84 -27.07
N SER A 134 -8.45 -6.36 -26.60
CA SER A 134 -9.10 -5.96 -25.35
C SER A 134 -8.22 -6.24 -24.13
N TYR A 135 -7.53 -7.38 -24.10
CA TYR A 135 -6.57 -7.76 -23.06
C TYR A 135 -5.42 -6.75 -22.99
N ASN A 136 -4.74 -6.49 -24.13
CA ASN A 136 -3.65 -5.52 -24.19
C ASN A 136 -4.09 -4.11 -23.78
N THR A 137 -5.30 -3.70 -24.17
CA THR A 137 -5.88 -2.42 -23.78
C THR A 137 -6.09 -2.34 -22.27
N ASN A 138 -6.60 -3.40 -21.64
CA ASN A 138 -6.78 -3.40 -20.18
C ASN A 138 -5.45 -3.47 -19.44
N ILE A 139 -4.43 -4.18 -19.94
CA ILE A 139 -3.08 -4.16 -19.35
C ILE A 139 -2.53 -2.73 -19.32
N ARG A 140 -2.64 -1.97 -20.42
CA ARG A 140 -2.20 -0.57 -20.44
C ARG A 140 -2.95 0.28 -19.40
N LYS A 141 -4.28 0.12 -19.30
CA LYS A 141 -5.09 0.82 -18.31
C LYS A 141 -4.73 0.45 -16.87
N ILE A 142 -4.37 -0.81 -16.62
CA ILE A 142 -3.90 -1.25 -15.30
C ILE A 142 -2.57 -0.58 -14.97
N THR A 143 -1.64 -0.47 -15.93
CA THR A 143 -0.40 0.29 -15.75
C THR A 143 -0.69 1.75 -15.40
N GLU A 144 -1.53 2.43 -16.18
CA GLU A 144 -1.92 3.83 -15.93
C GLU A 144 -2.55 4.00 -14.53
N LEU A 145 -3.38 3.04 -14.10
CA LEU A 145 -4.01 3.08 -12.77
C LEU A 145 -3.02 2.84 -11.63
N PHE A 146 -2.02 1.96 -11.79
CA PHE A 146 -0.95 1.79 -10.79
C PHE A 146 -0.05 3.03 -10.70
N ASP A 147 0.27 3.66 -11.83
CA ASP A 147 1.05 4.90 -11.83
C ASP A 147 0.27 6.02 -11.10
N GLN A 148 -1.02 6.19 -11.41
CA GLN A 148 -1.89 7.12 -10.70
C GLN A 148 -2.05 6.77 -9.21
N GLY A 149 -2.22 5.48 -8.90
CA GLY A 149 -2.36 4.99 -7.53
C GLY A 149 -1.11 5.25 -6.69
N ALA A 150 0.07 5.18 -7.28
CA ALA A 150 1.33 5.51 -6.60
C ALA A 150 1.38 6.99 -6.22
N ASP A 151 0.94 7.89 -7.10
CA ASP A 151 0.88 9.32 -6.80
C ASP A 151 -0.19 9.64 -5.75
N LEU A 152 -1.35 8.98 -5.82
CA LEU A 152 -2.40 9.11 -4.81
C LEU A 152 -1.95 8.59 -3.44
N LEU A 153 -1.22 7.47 -3.39
CA LEU A 153 -0.65 6.94 -2.15
C LEU A 153 0.27 7.97 -1.50
N ILE A 154 1.18 8.59 -2.26
CA ILE A 154 2.12 9.60 -1.73
C ILE A 154 1.35 10.77 -1.11
N GLN A 155 0.25 11.20 -1.74
CA GLN A 155 -0.60 12.25 -1.19
C GLN A 155 -1.29 11.80 0.10
N LEU A 156 -1.87 10.59 0.10
CA LEU A 156 -2.55 10.00 1.24
C LEU A 156 -1.64 9.86 2.46
N LEU A 157 -0.36 9.50 2.28
CA LEU A 157 0.60 9.35 3.37
C LEU A 157 0.81 10.64 4.18
N THR A 158 0.47 11.81 3.62
CA THR A 158 0.49 13.08 4.37
C THR A 158 -0.54 13.08 5.51
N ASP A 159 -1.66 12.37 5.36
CA ASP A 159 -2.72 12.27 6.38
C ASP A 159 -2.39 11.22 7.46
N HIS A 160 -1.29 10.48 7.28
CA HIS A 160 -0.82 9.42 8.18
C HIS A 160 0.61 9.66 8.64
N GLN A 161 0.97 10.93 8.85
CA GLN A 161 2.22 11.31 9.50
C GLN A 161 2.36 10.63 10.86
N GLU A 162 3.59 10.24 11.17
CA GLU A 162 3.97 9.59 12.43
C GLU A 162 3.27 8.25 12.70
N ASN A 163 2.56 7.70 11.71
CA ASN A 163 2.00 6.35 11.82
C ASN A 163 3.15 5.33 11.82
N ILE A 164 3.47 4.85 13.01
CA ILE A 164 4.61 3.98 13.24
C ILE A 164 4.51 2.65 12.49
N ASN A 165 3.28 2.12 12.32
CA ASN A 165 3.05 0.88 11.57
C ASN A 165 3.45 1.07 10.10
N LEU A 166 3.11 2.22 9.50
CA LEU A 166 3.52 2.54 8.13
C LEU A 166 5.03 2.77 8.03
N ILE A 167 5.61 3.56 8.94
CA ILE A 167 7.05 3.82 8.94
C ILE A 167 7.83 2.50 9.00
N SER A 168 7.52 1.65 9.98
CA SER A 168 8.11 0.33 10.13
C SER A 168 7.90 -0.55 8.89
N TYR A 169 6.69 -0.55 8.31
CA TYR A 169 6.41 -1.31 7.09
C TYR A 169 7.30 -0.90 5.91
N PHE A 170 7.45 0.42 5.67
CA PHE A 170 8.30 0.91 4.58
C PHE A 170 9.77 0.57 4.81
N ILE A 171 10.27 0.70 6.04
CA ILE A 171 11.65 0.33 6.39
C ILE A 171 11.88 -1.17 6.19
N ASP A 172 11.01 -2.04 6.72
CA ASP A 172 11.14 -3.50 6.64
C ASP A 172 11.08 -4.02 5.19
N ASN A 173 10.38 -3.30 4.29
CA ASN A 173 10.16 -3.73 2.91
C ASN A 173 10.87 -2.84 1.89
N ARG A 174 11.90 -2.08 2.33
CA ARG A 174 12.61 -1.09 1.51
C ARG A 174 13.10 -1.68 0.19
N GLU A 175 13.72 -2.85 0.20
CA GLU A 175 14.29 -3.47 -1.01
C GLU A 175 13.24 -3.80 -2.08
N GLU A 176 12.02 -4.17 -1.66
CA GLU A 176 10.93 -4.49 -2.57
C GLU A 176 10.20 -3.24 -3.05
N ILE A 177 10.02 -2.26 -2.17
CA ILE A 177 9.26 -1.03 -2.44
C ILE A 177 10.09 -0.04 -3.29
N LEU A 178 11.39 0.05 -3.06
CA LEU A 178 12.28 0.99 -3.75
C LEU A 178 12.22 0.87 -5.29
N PRO A 179 12.20 -0.33 -5.91
CA PRO A 179 12.02 -0.47 -7.36
C PRO A 179 10.69 0.04 -7.93
N ILE A 180 9.65 0.17 -7.11
CA ILE A 180 8.33 0.71 -7.52
C ILE A 180 8.38 2.24 -7.51
N PHE A 181 8.76 2.81 -6.36
CA PHE A 181 8.69 4.26 -6.14
C PHE A 181 9.95 5.00 -6.57
N LYS A 182 11.08 4.30 -6.71
CA LYS A 182 12.38 4.82 -7.16
C LYS A 182 12.75 6.10 -6.42
N GLU A 183 12.99 7.20 -7.14
CA GLU A 183 13.29 8.52 -6.59
C GLU A 183 12.20 9.10 -5.67
N LYS A 184 10.96 8.60 -5.75
CA LYS A 184 9.85 9.01 -4.87
C LYS A 184 9.90 8.34 -3.49
N TYR A 185 10.75 7.32 -3.28
CA TYR A 185 10.83 6.61 -2.00
C TYR A 185 11.24 7.54 -0.85
N ASP A 186 12.25 8.37 -1.06
CA ASP A 186 12.70 9.31 -0.03
C ASP A 186 11.60 10.34 0.29
N ALA A 187 10.85 10.77 -0.72
CA ALA A 187 9.69 11.64 -0.52
C ALA A 187 8.59 10.97 0.32
N ILE A 188 8.35 9.67 0.13
CA ILE A 188 7.42 8.88 0.97
C ILE A 188 7.86 8.90 2.43
N ILE A 189 9.13 8.60 2.67
CA ILE A 189 9.67 8.56 4.03
C ILE A 189 9.56 9.93 4.69
N ILE A 190 9.92 11.01 3.99
CA ILE A 190 9.77 12.39 4.49
C ILE A 190 8.30 12.71 4.79
N LYS A 191 7.36 12.30 3.93
CA LYS A 191 5.92 12.53 4.17
C LYS A 191 5.41 11.80 5.40
N LEU A 192 5.92 10.60 5.69
CA LEU A 192 5.55 9.82 6.86
C LEU A 192 6.17 10.35 8.16
N THR A 193 7.38 10.92 8.12
CA THR A 193 8.04 11.47 9.33
C THR A 193 7.62 12.90 9.66
N GLY A 194 6.86 13.56 8.78
CA GLY A 194 6.43 14.95 8.98
C GLY A 194 7.55 15.98 8.77
N GLU A 195 7.30 17.20 9.21
CA GLU A 195 8.25 18.33 9.08
C GLU A 195 9.32 18.37 10.16
N ASP A 196 9.22 17.51 11.18
CA ASP A 196 10.26 17.39 12.20
C ASP A 196 11.51 16.74 11.62
N LYS A 197 12.46 17.59 11.19
CA LYS A 197 13.76 17.18 10.67
C LYS A 197 14.61 16.40 11.68
N THR A 198 14.21 16.34 12.96
CA THR A 198 14.89 15.55 13.99
C THR A 198 14.33 14.12 14.11
N ALA A 199 13.13 13.87 13.60
CA ALA A 199 12.51 12.55 13.56
C ALA A 199 13.19 11.69 12.49
N ASN A 200 14.07 10.78 12.92
CA ASN A 200 14.67 9.81 12.00
C ASN A 200 13.78 8.55 11.91
N PRO A 201 13.33 8.15 10.70
CA PRO A 201 12.40 7.04 10.52
C PRO A 201 12.98 5.70 10.99
N TYR A 202 14.29 5.49 10.85
CA TYR A 202 14.96 4.28 11.35
C TYR A 202 14.98 4.25 12.88
N LEU A 203 15.20 5.41 13.51
CA LEU A 203 15.18 5.49 14.96
C LEU A 203 13.78 5.27 15.52
N MET A 204 12.75 5.85 14.88
CA MET A 204 11.34 5.62 15.24
C MET A 204 10.98 4.13 15.14
N ALA A 205 11.30 3.49 14.00
CA ALA A 205 11.05 2.06 13.80
C ALA A 205 11.80 1.19 14.83
N ALA A 206 13.07 1.53 15.12
CA ALA A 206 13.86 0.80 16.12
C ALA A 206 13.27 0.90 17.54
N GLU A 207 12.82 2.09 17.95
CA GLU A 207 12.15 2.29 19.24
C GLU A 207 10.88 1.47 19.35
N TYR A 208 10.05 1.51 18.31
CA TYR A 208 8.87 0.68 18.21
C TYR A 208 9.18 -0.82 18.32
N TYR A 209 10.24 -1.28 17.68
CA TYR A 209 10.67 -2.69 17.78
C TYR A 209 11.14 -3.06 19.17
N VAL A 210 11.89 -2.19 19.86
CA VAL A 210 12.30 -2.44 21.26
C VAL A 210 11.07 -2.53 22.17
N ASP A 211 10.15 -1.57 22.05
CA ASP A 211 8.98 -1.53 22.93
C ASP A 211 7.98 -2.67 22.61
N SER A 212 8.02 -3.21 21.39
CA SER A 212 7.27 -4.41 20.98
C SER A 212 7.97 -5.73 21.29
N GLY A 213 9.19 -5.70 21.85
CA GLY A 213 9.99 -6.88 22.19
C GLY A 213 10.72 -7.53 21.00
N TRP A 214 10.72 -6.91 19.82
CA TRP A 214 11.42 -7.36 18.62
C TRP A 214 12.87 -6.86 18.58
N ASN A 215 13.64 -7.23 19.59
CA ASN A 215 15.00 -6.74 19.83
C ASN A 215 15.96 -7.03 18.66
N GLU A 216 15.84 -8.18 17.99
CA GLU A 216 16.70 -8.54 16.85
C GLU A 216 16.49 -7.56 15.68
N LYS A 217 15.23 -7.32 15.30
CA LYS A 217 14.87 -6.32 14.27
C LYS A 217 15.34 -4.92 14.64
N ALA A 218 15.16 -4.54 15.91
CA ALA A 218 15.65 -3.24 16.40
C ALA A 218 17.16 -3.09 16.18
N LEU A 219 17.95 -4.13 16.48
CA LEU A 219 19.40 -4.11 16.27
C LEU A 219 19.77 -4.01 14.78
N GLU A 220 19.06 -4.67 13.88
CA GLU A 220 19.29 -4.57 12.43
C GLU A 220 19.10 -3.15 11.93
N VAL A 221 17.95 -2.54 12.25
CA VAL A 221 17.63 -1.16 11.87
C VAL A 221 18.60 -0.15 12.49
N LEU A 222 18.99 -0.34 13.77
CA LEU A 222 19.95 0.53 14.44
C LEU A 222 21.36 0.44 13.83
N LYS A 223 21.77 -0.75 13.36
CA LYS A 223 23.07 -0.92 12.68
C LYS A 223 23.10 -0.12 11.38
N GLU A 224 22.07 -0.19 10.55
CA GLU A 224 21.97 0.64 9.35
C GLU A 224 21.98 2.13 9.70
N PHE A 225 21.20 2.55 10.69
CA PHE A 225 21.14 3.94 11.10
C PHE A 225 22.49 4.49 11.59
N LEU A 226 23.22 3.71 12.38
CA LEU A 226 24.53 4.10 12.91
C LEU A 226 25.64 4.10 11.85
N GLN A 227 25.49 3.43 10.70
CA GLN A 227 26.43 3.59 9.59
C GLN A 227 26.37 5.02 9.02
N ILE A 228 25.18 5.63 9.01
CA ILE A 228 24.95 6.99 8.50
C ILE A 228 25.22 8.02 9.59
N ASN A 229 24.81 7.75 10.84
CA ASN A 229 24.96 8.65 11.98
C ASN A 229 25.66 7.96 13.18
N PRO A 230 26.99 7.72 13.11
CA PRO A 230 27.70 6.89 14.10
C PRO A 230 27.70 7.42 15.53
N ARG A 231 27.46 8.73 15.71
CA ARG A 231 27.51 9.41 17.01
C ARG A 231 26.12 9.71 17.59
N ASN A 232 25.06 9.12 17.03
CA ASN A 232 23.72 9.35 17.56
C ASN A 232 23.58 8.70 18.94
N GLU A 233 23.55 9.52 19.99
CA GLU A 233 23.52 9.06 21.38
C GLU A 233 22.29 8.21 21.70
N ARG A 234 21.13 8.57 21.13
CA ARG A 234 19.86 7.89 21.35
C ARG A 234 19.89 6.47 20.81
N ALA A 235 20.40 6.26 19.60
CA ALA A 235 20.60 4.93 19.02
C ALA A 235 21.61 4.09 19.82
N VAL A 236 22.73 4.67 20.25
CA VAL A 236 23.72 3.96 21.09
C VAL A 236 23.12 3.54 22.43
N GLN A 237 22.29 4.39 23.05
CA GLN A 237 21.57 4.05 24.28
C GLN A 237 20.55 2.92 24.04
N LEU A 238 19.84 2.94 22.92
CA LEU A 238 18.90 1.87 22.56
C LEU A 238 19.59 0.51 22.45
N ILE A 239 20.74 0.44 21.76
CA ILE A 239 21.54 -0.81 21.67
C ILE A 239 21.95 -1.30 23.06
N LYS A 240 22.39 -0.40 23.96
CA LYS A 240 22.74 -0.78 25.34
C LYS A 240 21.52 -1.34 26.10
N ARG A 241 20.32 -0.76 25.92
CA ARG A 241 19.07 -1.24 26.53
C ARG A 241 18.74 -2.65 26.02
N ILE A 242 18.84 -2.88 24.71
CA ILE A 242 18.59 -4.18 24.09
C ILE A 242 19.55 -5.24 24.65
N ASN A 243 20.85 -4.96 24.65
CA ASN A 243 21.86 -5.92 25.13
C ASN A 243 21.70 -6.28 26.61
N LYS A 244 21.19 -5.37 27.45
CA LYS A 244 20.88 -5.67 28.86
C LYS A 244 19.66 -6.58 29.03
N THR A 245 18.77 -6.61 28.04
CA THR A 245 17.52 -7.40 28.08
C THR A 245 17.73 -8.81 27.51
N LEU A 246 18.79 -9.02 26.72
CA LEU A 246 19.17 -10.30 26.13
C LEU A 246 20.12 -11.13 27.00
N VAL A 247 20.64 -10.56 28.09
CA VAL A 247 21.50 -11.23 29.10
C VAL A 247 20.65 -11.63 30.29
#